data_AF-A0A6A1WJ93-F1
#
_entry.id   AF-A0A6A1WJ93-F1
#
_cell.length_a   1.000
_cell.length_b   1.000
_cell.length_c   1.000
_cell.angle_alpha   90.00
_cell.angle_beta   90.00
_cell.angle_gamma   90.00
#
_symmetry.space_group_name_H-M   'P 1'
#
loop_
_entity.id
_entity.type
_entity.pdbx_description
1 polymer ?
#
loop_
_entity_poly.entity_id
_entity_poly.type
_entity_poly.pdbx_seq_one_letter_code
_entity_poly.pdbx_strand_id
1 'polypeptide(L)'
;MAGPCAASAQVALPRSVGSPSSNGSVVLEIYRTKDGYIVAQECHEIVFKVRKTSNWTDAESFLLTDADNNPIFTLRKKIVTAHARWKVFKGDSIDPKHLLFRSAKSSIIQRATELNVFFANKEAEVDSLDPKQVDYDFKIKETSSRNSFAIYSGDSSTIVGKVEKRKSDERGNLKVIIHPNLDSAFATAVIVILDQLKGIPFKLPFWPIVAAGNAVVAAVTES
;
A
#
# COMPACT_ATOMS: atom_id res chain seq x y z
N MET A 1 28.63 -11.57 -13.17
CA MET A 1 28.41 -10.82 -14.42
C MET A 1 26.95 -10.98 -14.80
N ALA A 2 26.15 -9.92 -14.71
CA ALA A 2 24.76 -9.95 -15.13
C ALA A 2 24.71 -9.81 -16.66
N GLY A 3 24.07 -10.76 -17.34
CA GLY A 3 23.87 -10.69 -18.79
C GLY A 3 22.90 -9.56 -19.18
N PRO A 4 23.03 -8.97 -20.38
CA PRO A 4 22.13 -7.93 -20.82
C PRO A 4 20.73 -8.49 -21.10
N CYS A 5 19.69 -7.79 -20.63
CA CYS A 5 18.29 -8.03 -21.03
C CYS A 5 18.22 -7.72 -22.54
N ALA A 6 18.12 -8.77 -23.38
CA ALA A 6 18.17 -8.63 -24.83
C ALA A 6 16.89 -7.93 -25.33
N ALA A 7 17.00 -6.65 -25.66
CA ALA A 7 15.96 -5.93 -26.37
C ALA A 7 15.94 -6.38 -27.84
N SER A 8 15.01 -7.28 -28.19
CA SER A 8 14.69 -7.56 -29.58
C SER A 8 13.77 -6.45 -30.10
N ALA A 9 14.35 -5.51 -30.86
CA ALA A 9 13.59 -4.49 -31.55
C ALA A 9 12.82 -5.13 -32.71
N GLN A 10 11.52 -5.36 -32.53
CA GLN A 10 10.58 -5.51 -33.63
C GLN A 10 9.53 -4.41 -33.56
N VAL A 11 9.37 -3.72 -34.70
CA VAL A 11 8.39 -2.67 -34.96
C VAL A 11 7.01 -3.14 -34.50
N ALA A 12 6.47 -2.53 -33.45
CA ALA A 12 5.17 -2.88 -32.89
C ALA A 12 4.09 -1.89 -33.38
N LEU A 13 3.11 -2.44 -34.10
CA LEU A 13 1.75 -1.88 -34.20
C LEU A 13 1.16 -1.68 -32.79
N PRO A 14 0.17 -0.79 -32.60
CA PRO A 14 -0.41 -0.52 -31.28
C PRO A 14 -0.97 -1.83 -30.69
N ARG A 15 -0.26 -2.39 -29.72
CA ARG A 15 -0.64 -3.64 -29.04
C ARG A 15 -1.69 -3.33 -28.00
N SER A 16 -2.82 -4.01 -28.15
CA SER A 16 -3.88 -4.19 -27.16
C SER A 16 -3.33 -4.46 -25.76
N VAL A 17 -4.04 -3.91 -24.77
CA VAL A 17 -3.96 -4.16 -23.33
C VAL A 17 -3.47 -5.58 -23.01
N GLY A 18 -2.46 -5.65 -22.14
CA GLY A 18 -1.58 -6.78 -21.85
C GLY A 18 -2.22 -8.17 -21.96
N SER A 19 -1.62 -9.00 -22.81
CA SER A 19 -1.76 -10.45 -22.72
C SER A 19 -0.83 -10.96 -21.61
N PRO A 20 -1.31 -11.70 -20.59
CA PRO A 20 -0.42 -12.39 -19.67
C PRO A 20 0.22 -13.59 -20.39
N SER A 21 1.55 -13.68 -20.32
CA SER A 21 2.28 -14.89 -20.70
C SER A 21 1.99 -15.99 -19.66
N SER A 22 1.48 -17.13 -20.13
CA SER A 22 1.49 -18.48 -19.54
C SER A 22 1.56 -18.62 -18.01
N ASN A 23 0.44 -18.94 -17.34
CA ASN A 23 0.34 -19.68 -16.05
C ASN A 23 1.35 -19.36 -14.90
N GLY A 24 2.01 -18.20 -14.92
CA GLY A 24 3.11 -17.86 -14.03
C GLY A 24 2.73 -16.77 -13.03
N SER A 25 3.34 -16.81 -11.85
CA SER A 25 3.23 -15.73 -10.88
C SER A 25 3.88 -14.45 -11.42
N VAL A 26 3.24 -13.30 -11.20
CA VAL A 26 3.78 -11.98 -11.57
C VAL A 26 4.68 -11.48 -10.44
N VAL A 27 5.83 -10.93 -10.79
CA VAL A 27 6.76 -10.32 -9.82
C VAL A 27 6.75 -8.81 -10.00
N LEU A 28 6.35 -8.08 -8.96
CA LEU A 28 6.43 -6.63 -8.89
C LEU A 28 7.57 -6.19 -7.97
N GLU A 29 8.20 -5.09 -8.32
CA GLU A 29 9.15 -4.37 -7.50
C GLU A 29 8.58 -2.99 -7.16
N ILE A 30 8.35 -2.74 -5.88
CA ILE A 30 7.77 -1.48 -5.39
C ILE A 30 8.86 -0.66 -4.73
N TYR A 31 9.07 0.54 -5.25
CA TYR A 31 10.07 1.50 -4.81
C TYR A 31 9.39 2.68 -4.12
N ARG A 32 9.81 3.00 -2.90
CA ARG A 32 9.30 4.19 -2.19
C ARG A 32 10.03 5.44 -2.66
N THR A 33 9.29 6.48 -3.02
CA THR A 33 9.82 7.79 -3.42
C THR A 33 9.43 8.87 -2.40
N LYS A 34 9.86 10.12 -2.63
CA LYS A 34 9.42 11.27 -1.82
C LYS A 34 7.92 11.53 -1.96
N ASP A 35 7.40 11.34 -3.18
CA ASP A 35 6.04 11.72 -3.57
C ASP A 35 5.07 10.53 -3.62
N GLY A 36 5.54 9.32 -3.30
CA GLY A 36 4.71 8.11 -3.26
C GLY A 36 5.51 6.85 -3.55
N TYR A 37 5.13 6.12 -4.61
CA TYR A 37 5.73 4.85 -5.01
C TYR A 37 5.81 4.69 -6.53
N ILE A 38 6.82 3.96 -6.98
CA ILE A 38 6.95 3.45 -8.35
C ILE A 38 6.88 1.93 -8.30
N VAL A 39 6.10 1.33 -9.19
CA VAL A 39 5.96 -0.12 -9.28
C VAL A 39 6.43 -0.57 -10.65
N ALA A 40 7.39 -1.48 -10.66
CA ALA A 40 7.98 -2.02 -11.88
C ALA A 40 7.83 -3.53 -11.97
N GLN A 41 7.80 -4.05 -13.19
CA GLN A 41 7.93 -5.47 -13.53
C GLN A 41 9.34 -5.77 -14.04
N GLU A 42 9.52 -7.00 -14.55
CA GLU A 42 10.76 -7.50 -15.14
C GLU A 42 11.51 -6.45 -15.98
N CYS A 43 12.84 -6.40 -15.84
CA CYS A 43 13.72 -5.40 -16.45
C CYS A 43 13.40 -3.92 -16.11
N HIS A 44 12.75 -3.65 -14.96
CA HIS A 44 12.42 -2.31 -14.44
C HIS A 44 11.39 -1.54 -15.28
N GLU A 45 10.54 -2.23 -16.03
CA GLU A 45 9.42 -1.61 -16.73
C GLU A 45 8.39 -1.09 -15.73
N ILE A 46 8.12 0.22 -15.74
CA ILE A 46 7.15 0.84 -14.83
C ILE A 46 5.74 0.44 -15.28
N VAL A 47 5.00 -0.20 -14.38
CA VAL A 47 3.62 -0.63 -14.63
C VAL A 47 2.59 0.19 -13.85
N PHE A 48 2.96 0.68 -12.67
CA PHE A 48 2.10 1.58 -11.89
C PHE A 48 2.90 2.72 -11.26
N LYS A 49 2.21 3.83 -11.06
CA LYS A 49 2.69 4.96 -10.26
C LYS A 49 1.68 5.23 -9.17
N VAL A 50 2.17 5.46 -7.95
CA VAL A 50 1.32 5.80 -6.82
C VAL A 50 1.80 7.14 -6.29
N ARG A 51 0.94 8.15 -6.33
CA ARG A 51 1.28 9.50 -5.89
C ARG A 51 0.45 9.88 -4.68
N LYS A 52 1.04 10.58 -3.72
CA LYS A 52 0.28 11.25 -2.67
C LYS A 52 -0.60 12.31 -3.32
N THR A 53 -1.88 12.31 -2.98
CA THR A 53 -2.81 13.36 -3.35
C THR A 53 -2.94 14.31 -2.18
N SER A 54 -2.53 15.57 -2.37
CA SER A 54 -2.79 16.63 -1.41
C SER A 54 -4.21 17.14 -1.62
N ASN A 55 -5.17 16.51 -0.97
CA ASN A 55 -6.53 17.05 -0.90
C ASN A 55 -6.60 17.94 0.35
N TRP A 56 -7.32 19.06 0.27
CA TRP A 56 -7.45 20.05 1.36
C TRP A 56 -8.10 19.49 2.64
N THR A 57 -8.63 18.26 2.58
CA THR A 57 -9.11 17.51 3.74
C THR A 57 -7.95 16.74 4.37
N ASP A 58 -7.76 16.82 5.69
CA ASP A 58 -6.64 16.26 6.48
C ASP A 58 -6.42 14.72 6.40
N ALA A 59 -7.06 14.03 5.46
CA ALA A 59 -6.89 12.60 5.16
C ALA A 59 -5.71 12.39 4.20
N GLU A 60 -4.73 11.61 4.66
CA GLU A 60 -3.74 11.02 3.78
C GLU A 60 -4.44 10.21 2.67
N SER A 61 -4.10 10.52 1.41
CA SER A 61 -4.68 9.88 0.23
C SER A 61 -3.62 9.65 -0.84
N PHE A 62 -3.80 8.57 -1.61
CA PHE A 62 -2.92 8.19 -2.72
C PHE A 62 -3.74 7.89 -3.96
N LEU A 63 -3.24 8.30 -5.12
CA LEU A 63 -3.77 7.93 -6.42
C LEU A 63 -2.83 6.94 -7.10
N LEU A 64 -3.34 5.75 -7.39
CA LEU A 64 -2.66 4.71 -8.17
C LEU A 64 -3.09 4.84 -9.63
N THR A 65 -2.11 4.99 -10.52
CA THR A 65 -2.30 5.08 -11.96
C THR A 65 -1.51 3.99 -12.68
N ASP A 66 -1.87 3.71 -13.93
CA ASP A 66 -1.00 2.97 -14.85
C ASP A 66 0.27 3.78 -15.21
N ALA A 67 1.08 3.21 -16.11
CA ALA A 67 2.29 3.83 -16.65
C ALA A 67 2.00 5.17 -17.38
N ASP A 68 0.83 5.28 -18.01
CA ASP A 68 0.38 6.43 -18.80
C ASP A 68 -0.33 7.51 -17.95
N ASN A 69 -0.43 7.28 -16.64
CA ASN A 69 -1.09 8.13 -15.66
C ASN A 69 -2.63 8.11 -15.71
N ASN A 70 -3.25 7.09 -16.31
CA ASN A 70 -4.69 6.89 -16.19
C ASN A 70 -5.03 6.40 -14.77
N PRO A 71 -6.02 7.00 -14.09
CA PRO A 71 -6.35 6.67 -12.72
C PRO A 71 -6.99 5.28 -12.63
N ILE A 72 -6.42 4.40 -11.80
CA ILE A 72 -6.93 3.06 -11.53
C ILE A 72 -7.66 3.05 -10.19
N PHE A 73 -6.98 3.44 -9.12
CA PHE A 73 -7.55 3.46 -7.76
C PHE A 73 -7.20 4.72 -6.98
N THR A 74 -8.14 5.13 -6.12
CA THR A 74 -7.91 6.14 -5.08
C THR A 74 -7.95 5.48 -3.71
N LEU A 75 -6.84 5.55 -2.98
CA LEU A 75 -6.69 5.03 -1.63
C LEU A 75 -6.85 6.19 -0.65
N ARG A 76 -7.78 6.06 0.30
CA ARG A 76 -8.06 7.11 1.29
C ARG A 76 -8.04 6.56 2.70
N LYS A 77 -7.20 7.17 3.54
CA LYS A 77 -7.16 6.90 4.98
C LYS A 77 -8.34 7.56 5.68
N LYS A 78 -8.97 6.88 6.62
CA LYS A 78 -9.98 7.49 7.48
C LYS A 78 -9.28 8.21 8.64
N ILE A 79 -9.47 9.53 8.73
CA ILE A 79 -8.71 10.47 9.59
C ILE A 79 -8.75 10.12 11.08
N VAL A 80 -9.77 9.41 11.57
CA VAL A 80 -9.93 9.13 13.01
C VAL A 80 -10.41 7.70 13.22
N THR A 81 -9.50 6.73 13.14
CA THR A 81 -9.84 5.33 13.50
C THR A 81 -8.69 4.66 14.23
N ALA A 82 -8.99 4.02 15.35
CA ALA A 82 -8.00 3.27 16.12
C ALA A 82 -7.39 2.11 15.33
N HIS A 83 -8.16 1.52 14.40
CA HIS A 83 -7.75 0.39 13.54
C HIS A 83 -7.08 0.81 12.22
N ALA A 84 -6.71 2.10 12.07
CA ALA A 84 -6.06 2.63 10.86
C ALA A 84 -6.75 2.20 9.55
N ARG A 85 -8.03 2.55 9.43
CA ARG A 85 -8.91 2.10 8.34
C ARG A 85 -8.63 2.85 7.03
N TRP A 86 -8.71 2.12 5.93
CA TRP A 86 -8.59 2.64 4.57
C TRP A 86 -9.79 2.25 3.72
N LYS A 87 -10.13 3.11 2.76
CA LYS A 87 -11.12 2.86 1.70
C LYS A 87 -10.42 3.00 0.36
N VAL A 88 -10.73 2.09 -0.57
CA VAL A 88 -10.17 2.12 -1.92
C VAL A 88 -11.29 2.21 -2.93
N PHE A 89 -11.19 3.19 -3.81
CA PHE A 89 -12.21 3.54 -4.79
C PHE A 89 -11.68 3.33 -6.20
N LYS A 90 -12.58 3.07 -7.15
CA LYS A 90 -12.28 3.00 -8.58
C LYS A 90 -11.99 4.40 -9.15
N GLY A 91 -10.96 4.49 -9.97
CA GLY A 91 -10.52 5.73 -10.62
C GLY A 91 -10.01 6.76 -9.62
N ASP A 92 -10.23 8.03 -9.95
CA ASP A 92 -9.92 9.21 -9.14
C ASP A 92 -11.08 9.64 -8.22
N SER A 93 -12.13 8.83 -8.12
CA SER A 93 -13.33 9.15 -7.35
C SER A 93 -13.22 8.80 -5.87
N ILE A 94 -14.03 9.48 -5.05
CA ILE A 94 -14.28 9.16 -3.65
C ILE A 94 -15.78 8.90 -3.37
N ASP A 95 -16.59 8.77 -4.43
CA ASP A 95 -18.01 8.48 -4.32
C ASP A 95 -18.21 7.06 -3.75
N PRO A 96 -19.06 6.87 -2.73
CA PRO A 96 -19.40 5.55 -2.20
C PRO A 96 -19.77 4.51 -3.27
N LYS A 97 -20.37 4.90 -4.40
CA LYS A 97 -20.71 3.99 -5.51
C LYS A 97 -19.50 3.39 -6.21
N HIS A 98 -18.32 4.02 -6.05
CA HIS A 98 -17.06 3.58 -6.62
C HIS A 98 -16.18 2.87 -5.59
N LEU A 99 -16.68 2.61 -4.38
CA LEU A 99 -15.94 1.84 -3.39
C LEU A 99 -15.72 0.41 -3.88
N LEU A 100 -14.46 -0.05 -3.86
CA LEU A 100 -14.08 -1.41 -4.24
C LEU A 100 -13.88 -2.29 -3.02
N PHE A 101 -13.11 -1.78 -2.06
CA PHE A 101 -12.85 -2.49 -0.81
C PHE A 101 -12.49 -1.54 0.33
N ARG A 102 -12.59 -2.09 1.54
CA ARG A 102 -12.20 -1.49 2.81
C ARG A 102 -11.08 -2.33 3.39
N SER A 103 -10.18 -1.72 4.16
CA SER A 103 -9.18 -2.48 4.91
C SER A 103 -8.98 -1.89 6.29
N ALA A 104 -8.70 -2.74 7.26
CA ALA A 104 -8.48 -2.36 8.66
C ALA A 104 -7.43 -3.25 9.31
N LYS A 105 -6.65 -2.68 10.22
CA LYS A 105 -5.76 -3.48 11.07
C LYS A 105 -6.61 -4.42 11.93
N SER A 106 -6.21 -5.70 12.03
CA SER A 106 -6.98 -6.69 12.79
C SER A 106 -7.03 -6.44 14.29
N SER A 107 -6.03 -5.75 14.83
CA SER A 107 -6.00 -5.34 16.24
C SER A 107 -5.07 -4.16 16.46
N ILE A 108 -5.49 -3.25 17.32
CA ILE A 108 -4.71 -2.07 17.73
C ILE A 108 -3.49 -2.51 18.57
N ILE A 109 -3.67 -3.54 19.41
CA ILE A 109 -2.73 -3.95 20.47
C ILE A 109 -1.65 -4.93 19.96
N GLN A 110 -1.89 -5.62 18.84
CA GLN A 110 -0.93 -6.61 18.32
C GLN A 110 0.39 -5.97 17.86
N ARG A 111 1.51 -6.57 18.31
CA ARG A 111 2.89 -6.23 17.88
C ARG A 111 3.18 -6.62 16.43
N ALA A 112 2.54 -7.67 15.92
CA ALA A 112 2.64 -8.10 14.53
C ALA A 112 1.69 -7.27 13.66
N THR A 113 2.14 -6.90 12.46
CA THR A 113 1.29 -6.14 11.53
C THR A 113 0.34 -7.12 10.82
N GLU A 114 -0.96 -6.97 11.08
CA GLU A 114 -2.03 -7.77 10.45
C GLU A 114 -3.09 -6.84 9.87
N LEU A 115 -3.43 -7.05 8.59
CA LEU A 115 -4.39 -6.24 7.84
C LEU A 115 -5.47 -7.14 7.24
N ASN A 116 -6.73 -6.83 7.51
CA ASN A 116 -7.90 -7.47 6.92
C ASN A 116 -8.44 -6.60 5.79
N VAL A 117 -8.87 -7.24 4.69
CA VAL A 117 -9.47 -6.60 3.52
C VAL A 117 -10.87 -7.15 3.31
N PHE A 118 -11.82 -6.24 3.06
CA PHE A 118 -13.25 -6.52 2.94
C PHE A 118 -13.77 -5.87 1.65
N PHE A 119 -14.37 -6.65 0.76
CA PHE A 119 -14.98 -6.11 -0.46
C PHE A 119 -16.20 -5.25 -0.16
N ALA A 120 -16.48 -4.31 -1.06
CA ALA A 120 -17.52 -3.30 -0.86
C ALA A 120 -18.95 -3.89 -0.79
N ASN A 121 -19.16 -5.03 -1.45
CA ASN A 121 -20.44 -5.74 -1.54
C ASN A 121 -20.88 -6.40 -0.22
N LYS A 122 -19.97 -6.57 0.74
CA LYS A 122 -20.32 -7.02 2.08
C LYS A 122 -20.80 -5.81 2.89
N GLU A 123 -22.01 -5.91 3.47
CA GLU A 123 -22.63 -4.91 4.36
C GLU A 123 -21.91 -4.73 5.70
N ALA A 124 -20.63 -5.10 5.79
CA ALA A 124 -19.83 -4.72 6.92
C ALA A 124 -19.60 -3.20 6.84
N GLU A 125 -20.37 -2.44 7.62
CA GLU A 125 -19.84 -1.23 8.22
C GLU A 125 -18.62 -1.62 9.07
N VAL A 126 -17.48 -1.83 8.42
CA VAL A 126 -16.16 -1.92 9.06
C VAL A 126 -15.93 -0.68 9.92
N ASP A 127 -16.68 0.40 9.66
CA ASP A 127 -16.70 1.63 10.43
C ASP A 127 -17.25 1.46 11.87
N SER A 128 -18.11 0.48 12.11
CA SER A 128 -18.82 0.26 13.39
C SER A 128 -18.46 -1.07 14.09
N LEU A 129 -17.91 -2.04 13.36
CA LEU A 129 -17.60 -3.38 13.87
C LEU A 129 -16.11 -3.55 14.24
N ASP A 130 -15.85 -4.42 15.23
CA ASP A 130 -14.51 -4.92 15.56
C ASP A 130 -14.00 -5.77 14.37
N PRO A 131 -12.91 -5.38 13.68
CA PRO A 131 -12.40 -6.10 12.53
C PRO A 131 -11.95 -7.53 12.84
N LYS A 132 -11.86 -7.90 14.12
CA LYS A 132 -11.58 -9.26 14.57
C LYS A 132 -12.80 -10.21 14.47
N GLN A 133 -14.02 -9.66 14.46
CA GLN A 133 -15.27 -10.44 14.47
C GLN A 133 -15.96 -10.52 13.10
N VAL A 134 -15.35 -9.93 12.06
CA VAL A 134 -15.93 -9.86 10.71
C VAL A 134 -15.17 -10.78 9.75
N ASP A 135 -15.92 -11.46 8.89
CA ASP A 135 -15.38 -12.33 7.85
C ASP A 135 -14.71 -11.52 6.73
N TYR A 136 -13.41 -11.77 6.51
CA TYR A 136 -12.57 -11.01 5.59
C TYR A 136 -12.39 -11.73 4.24
N ASP A 137 -12.24 -10.97 3.16
CA ASP A 137 -11.98 -11.53 1.82
C ASP A 137 -10.51 -11.84 1.60
N PHE A 138 -9.63 -11.01 2.17
CA PHE A 138 -8.20 -11.28 2.22
C PHE A 138 -7.62 -10.88 3.56
N LYS A 139 -6.54 -11.54 3.90
CA LYS A 139 -5.80 -11.30 5.13
C LYS A 139 -4.31 -11.25 4.86
N ILE A 140 -3.66 -10.21 5.37
CA ILE A 140 -2.23 -10.01 5.20
C ILE A 140 -1.59 -10.17 6.57
N LYS A 141 -0.67 -11.13 6.67
CA LYS A 141 0.05 -11.44 7.91
C LYS A 141 1.55 -11.34 7.68
N GLU A 142 2.24 -10.79 8.68
CA GLU A 142 3.68 -10.93 8.80
C GLU A 142 4.06 -12.41 8.95
N THR A 143 5.06 -12.86 8.20
CA THR A 143 5.59 -14.22 8.34
C THR A 143 6.68 -14.26 9.42
N SER A 144 7.13 -15.45 9.82
CA SER A 144 8.13 -15.64 10.90
C SER A 144 9.41 -14.81 10.75
N SER A 145 9.80 -14.46 9.53
CA SER A 145 10.75 -13.38 9.24
C SER A 145 10.07 -12.02 9.26
N ARG A 146 10.51 -11.11 10.15
CA ARG A 146 10.01 -9.72 10.34
C ARG A 146 10.01 -8.82 9.08
N ASN A 147 10.52 -9.34 7.96
CA ASN A 147 10.73 -8.63 6.71
C ASN A 147 9.86 -9.14 5.56
N SER A 148 8.89 -10.03 5.81
CA SER A 148 8.01 -10.55 4.75
C SER A 148 6.57 -10.73 5.22
N PHE A 149 5.66 -10.67 4.25
CA PHE A 149 4.22 -10.83 4.44
C PHE A 149 3.68 -11.87 3.48
N ALA A 150 2.63 -12.56 3.90
CA ALA A 150 1.83 -13.41 3.04
C ALA A 150 0.42 -12.82 2.94
N ILE A 151 -0.13 -12.84 1.73
CA ILE A 151 -1.51 -12.50 1.41
C ILE A 151 -2.27 -13.81 1.32
N TYR A 152 -3.24 -13.98 2.22
CA TYR A 152 -4.14 -15.11 2.29
C TYR A 152 -5.50 -14.71 1.76
N SER A 153 -6.19 -15.62 1.07
CA SER A 153 -7.64 -15.49 0.81
C SER A 153 -8.47 -15.67 2.08
N GLY A 154 -9.77 -15.39 2.00
CA GLY A 154 -10.71 -15.45 3.13
C GLY A 154 -10.76 -16.80 3.84
N ASP A 155 -10.52 -17.90 3.10
CA ASP A 155 -10.34 -19.26 3.64
C ASP A 155 -9.14 -19.42 4.59
N SER A 156 -8.30 -18.38 4.72
CA SER A 156 -7.13 -18.28 5.61
C SER A 156 -6.07 -19.38 5.44
N SER A 157 -6.17 -20.17 4.38
CA SER A 157 -5.32 -21.33 4.12
C SER A 157 -4.59 -21.22 2.79
N THR A 158 -5.19 -20.55 1.80
CA THR A 158 -4.57 -20.37 0.49
C THR A 158 -3.76 -19.07 0.43
N ILE A 159 -2.47 -19.20 0.11
CA ILE A 159 -1.58 -18.05 -0.13
C ILE A 159 -1.72 -17.61 -1.59
N VAL A 160 -2.15 -16.37 -1.80
CA VAL A 160 -2.35 -15.76 -3.12
C VAL A 160 -1.26 -14.74 -3.48
N GLY A 161 -0.40 -14.42 -2.52
CA GLY A 161 0.74 -13.55 -2.77
C GLY A 161 1.72 -13.51 -1.61
N LYS A 162 2.95 -13.09 -1.91
CA LYS A 162 4.04 -12.96 -0.96
C LYS A 162 4.76 -11.63 -1.15
N VAL A 163 5.09 -10.97 -0.05
CA VAL A 163 5.84 -9.72 -0.04
C VAL A 163 7.13 -9.96 0.70
N GLU A 164 8.25 -9.58 0.11
CA GLU A 164 9.57 -9.70 0.71
C GLU A 164 10.28 -8.35 0.64
N LYS A 165 10.70 -7.84 1.80
CA LYS A 165 11.58 -6.67 1.85
C LYS A 165 13.00 -7.11 1.52
N ARG A 166 13.59 -6.53 0.46
CA ARG A 166 15.00 -6.78 0.14
C ARG A 166 15.89 -6.04 1.15
N LYS A 167 17.09 -6.59 1.39
CA LYS A 167 18.02 -6.15 2.45
C LYS A 167 18.95 -4.98 2.03
N SER A 168 18.71 -4.29 0.92
CA SER A 168 19.63 -3.23 0.46
C SER A 168 19.57 -1.96 1.32
N ASP A 169 20.73 -1.34 1.52
CA ASP A 169 21.02 -0.19 2.40
C ASP A 169 20.40 1.16 1.96
N GLU A 170 19.63 1.16 0.89
CA GLU A 170 18.88 2.32 0.41
C GLU A 170 17.38 2.05 0.56
N ARG A 171 16.61 3.08 0.91
CA ARG A 171 15.18 2.98 1.24
C ARG A 171 14.39 2.14 0.22
N GLY A 172 14.01 0.93 0.63
CA GLY A 172 12.68 0.36 0.41
C GLY A 172 12.34 -0.12 -1.00
N ASN A 173 12.94 -1.24 -1.41
CA ASN A 173 12.41 -2.12 -2.45
C ASN A 173 11.65 -3.31 -1.83
N LEU A 174 10.34 -3.35 -2.07
CA LEU A 174 9.50 -4.51 -1.76
C LEU A 174 9.38 -5.37 -3.02
N LYS A 175 9.75 -6.64 -2.92
CA LYS A 175 9.45 -7.63 -3.95
C LYS A 175 8.10 -8.26 -3.64
N VAL A 176 7.17 -8.19 -4.58
CA VAL A 176 5.85 -8.78 -4.44
C VAL A 176 5.71 -9.89 -5.47
N ILE A 177 5.39 -11.09 -5.03
CA ILE A 177 5.08 -12.25 -5.87
C ILE A 177 3.57 -12.43 -5.81
N ILE A 178 2.91 -12.31 -6.96
CA ILE A 178 1.46 -12.33 -7.13
C ILE A 178 1.09 -13.61 -7.86
N HIS A 179 0.23 -14.44 -7.26
CA HIS A 179 -0.23 -15.65 -7.92
C HIS A 179 -1.27 -15.29 -9.01
N PRO A 180 -1.46 -16.13 -10.05
CA PRO A 180 -2.27 -15.82 -11.23
C PRO A 180 -3.71 -15.33 -10.97
N ASN A 181 -4.28 -15.62 -9.80
CA ASN A 181 -5.66 -15.28 -9.45
C ASN A 181 -5.80 -13.93 -8.73
N LEU A 182 -4.71 -13.19 -8.53
CA LEU A 182 -4.71 -11.93 -7.80
C LEU A 182 -4.37 -10.77 -8.73
N ASP A 183 -5.24 -9.77 -8.78
CA ASP A 183 -5.03 -8.57 -9.60
C ASP A 183 -3.82 -7.75 -9.12
N SER A 184 -3.00 -7.30 -10.07
CA SER A 184 -1.74 -6.60 -9.76
C SER A 184 -1.95 -5.20 -9.21
N ALA A 185 -2.98 -4.49 -9.66
CA ALA A 185 -3.31 -3.18 -9.10
C ALA A 185 -3.87 -3.32 -7.68
N PHE A 186 -4.72 -4.34 -7.44
CA PHE A 186 -5.26 -4.63 -6.11
C PHE A 186 -4.16 -4.98 -5.13
N ALA A 187 -3.26 -5.90 -5.51
CA ALA A 187 -2.10 -6.26 -4.70
C ALA A 187 -1.25 -5.01 -4.39
N THR A 188 -0.98 -4.18 -5.40
CA THR A 188 -0.24 -2.92 -5.21
C THR A 188 -0.91 -2.01 -4.19
N ALA A 189 -2.23 -1.81 -4.28
CA ALA A 189 -2.97 -0.97 -3.34
C ALA A 189 -2.87 -1.49 -1.89
N VAL A 190 -3.02 -2.81 -1.70
CA VAL A 190 -2.88 -3.46 -0.39
C VAL A 190 -1.46 -3.28 0.17
N ILE A 191 -0.42 -3.41 -0.66
CA ILE A 191 0.97 -3.25 -0.21
C ILE A 191 1.29 -1.80 0.14
N VAL A 192 0.80 -0.83 -0.63
CA VAL A 192 0.92 0.59 -0.29
C VAL A 192 0.27 0.88 1.06
N ILE A 193 -0.96 0.39 1.30
CA ILE A 193 -1.63 0.53 2.59
C ILE A 193 -0.80 -0.09 3.71
N LEU A 194 -0.30 -1.31 3.51
CA LEU A 194 0.53 -2.01 4.49
C LEU A 194 1.82 -1.23 4.83
N ASP A 195 2.52 -0.68 3.83
CA ASP A 195 3.73 0.13 4.03
C ASP A 195 3.42 1.45 4.76
N GLN A 196 2.27 2.07 4.49
CA GLN A 196 1.81 3.25 5.24
C GLN A 196 1.41 2.92 6.69
N LEU A 197 0.84 1.74 6.94
CA LEU A 197 0.50 1.27 8.29
C LEU A 197 1.73 1.01 9.15
N LYS A 198 2.80 0.47 8.56
CA LYS A 198 4.12 0.40 9.23
C LYS A 198 4.69 1.79 9.52
N GLY A 199 4.16 2.84 8.90
CA GLY A 199 4.63 4.21 8.95
C GLY A 199 3.86 5.19 9.87
N ILE A 200 3.00 4.74 10.78
CA ILE A 200 2.32 5.63 11.75
C ILE A 200 3.01 5.54 13.14
N PRO A 201 3.44 6.67 13.74
CA PRO A 201 4.79 7.20 13.67
C PRO A 201 5.83 6.39 14.47
N PHE A 202 7.08 6.35 13.99
CA PHE A 202 8.22 6.42 14.91
C PHE A 202 8.04 7.74 15.67
N LYS A 203 7.84 7.70 17.00
CA LYS A 203 8.01 8.90 17.82
C LYS A 203 9.35 9.50 17.39
N LEU A 204 9.35 10.72 16.83
CA LEU A 204 10.54 11.54 16.86
C LEU A 204 10.99 11.56 18.32
N PRO A 205 12.29 11.44 18.63
CA PRO A 205 12.74 11.68 20.00
C PRO A 205 12.28 13.09 20.34
N PHE A 206 11.32 13.16 21.25
CA PHE A 206 10.95 14.40 21.91
C PHE A 206 12.19 14.78 22.73
N TRP A 207 13.14 15.47 22.12
CA TRP A 207 14.07 16.34 22.80
C TRP A 207 14.07 17.66 22.04
N PRO A 208 13.84 18.79 22.72
CA PRO A 208 14.05 20.07 22.10
C PRO A 208 15.52 20.15 21.71
N ILE A 209 15.79 20.56 20.48
CA ILE A 209 17.11 21.11 20.16
C ILE A 209 17.18 22.39 20.99
N VAL A 210 17.91 22.31 22.11
CA VAL A 210 18.39 23.48 22.82
C VAL A 210 19.30 24.19 21.84
N ALA A 211 18.79 25.27 21.24
CA ALA A 211 19.65 26.29 20.68
C ALA A 211 20.40 26.90 21.87
N ALA A 212 21.65 26.48 22.07
CA ALA A 212 22.57 27.22 22.91
C ALA A 212 22.84 28.56 22.20
N GLY A 213 22.27 29.65 22.71
CA GLY A 213 22.57 31.00 22.21
C GLY A 213 21.43 32.00 22.40
N ASN A 214 21.28 32.49 23.64
CA ASN A 214 20.75 33.80 24.06
C ASN A 214 19.63 34.47 23.24
N ALA A 215 18.40 34.40 23.76
CA ALA A 215 17.64 35.60 24.14
C ALA A 215 16.33 35.19 24.85
N VAL A 216 16.21 35.66 26.09
CA VAL A 216 15.03 35.61 26.95
C VAL A 216 14.01 36.63 26.44
N VAL A 217 12.74 36.24 26.25
CA VAL A 217 11.60 37.09 26.64
C VAL A 217 10.46 36.22 27.17
N ALA A 218 9.92 36.64 28.30
CA ALA A 218 9.05 35.94 29.22
C ALA A 218 7.59 35.80 28.75
N ALA A 219 6.90 34.93 29.49
CA ALA A 219 5.50 34.56 29.46
C ALA A 219 4.49 35.72 29.60
N VAL A 220 3.24 35.47 29.21
CA VAL A 220 2.05 35.91 29.94
C VAL A 220 0.97 34.82 29.85
N THR A 221 0.53 34.38 31.03
CA THR A 221 -0.64 33.55 31.36
C THR A 221 -1.92 34.39 31.38
N GLU A 222 -3.08 33.79 31.12
CA GLU A 222 -4.43 34.10 31.65
C GLU A 222 -5.42 33.17 30.90
N SER A 223 -6.38 32.44 31.47
CA SER A 223 -6.79 32.07 32.84
C SER A 223 -7.50 30.71 32.75
#